data_AF-A0A6S6VJZ1-F1
#
_entry.id   AF-A0A6S6VJZ1-F1
#
_cell.length_a   1.000
_cell.length_b   1.000
_cell.length_c   1.000
_cell.angle_alpha   90.00
_cell.angle_beta   90.00
_cell.angle_gamma   90.00
#
_symmetry.space_group_name_H-M   'P 1'
#
loop_
_entity.id
_entity.type
_entity.pdbx_description
1 polymer ?
#
loop_
_entity_poly.entity_id
_entity_poly.type
_entity_poly.pdbx_seq_one_letter_code
_entity_poly.pdbx_strand_id
1 'polypeptide(L)'
;MEQQSMETFHPFPCLPLELRIQIWESAAELGRVVKVRKLHGNNHYSSPILAPAVTRACRESRKYCVYRRIFVVDGYPRYIWACLETDIIQMDSYLMKELVEENSLEKQEVRHLRLELMSASGWDASGFFYHDHAHKIRHFPKLERCDVLVNDGLYDWGVFVMEIYWGTVPRSNVRIIDAKTGEWINSVTAGPYLDYLDTGHGEHRNYVRTVDGYDGEEDGEERYEALMKMKEPLPRIDLNY
;
A
#
# COMPACT_ATOMS: atom_id res chain seq x y z
N MET A 1 47.02 -5.71 35.93
CA MET A 1 46.48 -6.55 34.84
C MET A 1 44.98 -6.62 35.03
N GLU A 2 44.23 -5.81 34.28
CA GLU A 2 42.77 -5.86 34.28
C GLU A 2 42.33 -7.13 33.55
N GLN A 3 41.52 -7.93 34.22
CA GLN A 3 40.95 -9.15 33.69
C GLN A 3 39.73 -8.76 32.85
N GLN A 4 39.89 -8.74 31.51
CA GLN A 4 38.75 -8.62 30.60
C GLN A 4 37.80 -9.79 30.85
N SER A 5 36.57 -9.51 31.32
CA SER A 5 35.52 -10.51 31.42
C SER A 5 35.24 -11.07 30.03
N MET A 6 35.46 -12.37 29.81
CA MET A 6 34.97 -13.04 28.60
C MET A 6 33.44 -13.01 28.62
N GLU A 7 32.85 -12.12 27.81
CA GLU A 7 31.41 -12.16 27.54
C GLU A 7 31.08 -13.53 26.95
N THR A 8 30.32 -14.33 27.69
CA THR A 8 29.95 -15.67 27.27
C THR A 8 28.70 -15.57 26.39
N PHE A 9 28.83 -15.85 25.10
CA PHE A 9 27.68 -15.86 24.20
C PHE A 9 26.79 -17.06 24.53
N HIS A 10 25.62 -16.83 25.11
CA HIS A 10 24.66 -17.87 25.41
C HIS A 10 23.94 -18.32 24.12
N PRO A 11 23.92 -19.62 23.79
CA PRO A 11 23.15 -20.12 22.66
C PRO A 11 21.67 -19.76 22.80
N PHE A 12 21.02 -19.45 21.68
CA PHE A 12 19.63 -19.03 21.65
C PHE A 12 18.68 -19.88 22.51
N PRO A 13 18.70 -21.23 22.50
CA PRO A 13 17.78 -22.04 23.30
C PRO A 13 17.96 -21.92 24.82
N CYS A 14 19.11 -21.41 25.29
CA CYS A 14 19.40 -21.21 26.71
C CYS A 14 18.87 -19.87 27.23
N LEU A 15 18.40 -18.98 26.35
CA LEU A 15 17.81 -17.71 26.75
C LEU A 15 16.44 -17.93 27.40
N PRO A 16 16.07 -17.13 28.41
CA PRO A 16 14.70 -17.05 28.93
C PRO A 16 13.68 -16.89 27.79
N LEU A 17 12.49 -17.45 27.98
CA LEU A 17 11.45 -17.46 26.95
C LEU A 17 11.09 -16.03 26.50
N GLU A 18 11.06 -15.08 27.43
CA GLU A 18 10.75 -13.68 27.21
C GLU A 18 11.74 -13.06 26.20
N LEU A 19 13.04 -13.32 26.37
CA LEU A 19 14.07 -12.82 25.45
C LEU A 19 13.96 -13.50 24.07
N ARG A 20 13.65 -14.80 24.04
CA ARG A 20 13.47 -15.52 22.76
C ARG A 20 12.27 -15.00 21.97
N ILE A 21 11.18 -14.65 22.65
CA ILE A 21 10.01 -14.01 22.03
C ILE A 21 10.41 -12.65 21.46
N GLN A 22 11.07 -11.81 22.25
CA GLN A 22 11.53 -10.49 21.79
C GLN A 22 12.46 -10.58 20.58
N ILE A 23 13.34 -11.58 20.54
CA ILE A 23 14.21 -11.84 19.38
C ILE A 23 13.37 -12.20 18.15
N TRP A 24 12.36 -13.06 18.28
CA TRP A 24 11.48 -13.40 17.14
C TRP A 24 10.65 -12.23 16.64
N GLU A 25 10.15 -11.38 17.53
CA GLU A 25 9.46 -10.14 17.17
C GLU A 25 10.40 -9.18 16.45
N SER A 26 11.63 -9.02 16.96
CA SER A 26 12.65 -8.13 16.38
C SER A 26 13.19 -8.63 15.05
N ALA A 27 13.16 -9.95 14.81
CA ALA A 27 13.61 -10.56 13.55
C ALA A 27 12.56 -10.48 12.42
N ALA A 28 11.39 -9.91 12.67
CA ALA A 28 10.34 -9.76 11.66
C ALA A 28 10.68 -8.66 10.64
N GLU A 29 10.51 -8.97 9.36
CA GLU A 29 10.60 -8.02 8.26
C GLU A 29 9.25 -7.26 8.13
N LEU A 30 9.11 -6.18 8.90
CA LEU A 30 7.88 -5.39 8.94
C LEU A 30 7.75 -4.44 7.73
N GLY A 31 6.51 -4.12 7.37
CA GLY A 31 6.22 -3.11 6.34
C GLY A 31 6.44 -3.58 4.90
N ARG A 32 6.56 -4.89 4.68
CA ARG A 32 6.73 -5.46 3.34
C ARG A 32 5.45 -5.37 2.52
N VAL A 33 5.60 -5.41 1.21
CA VAL A 33 4.48 -5.47 0.28
C VAL A 33 4.12 -6.92 0.00
N VAL A 34 2.89 -7.32 0.33
CA VAL A 34 2.37 -8.68 0.14
C VAL A 34 1.39 -8.65 -1.03
N LYS A 35 1.88 -9.03 -2.22
CA LYS A 35 1.03 -9.16 -3.42
C LYS A 35 0.09 -10.35 -3.26
N VAL A 36 -1.20 -10.13 -3.35
CA VAL A 36 -2.26 -11.15 -3.27
C VAL A 36 -2.91 -11.28 -4.64
N ARG A 37 -3.04 -12.52 -5.10
CA ARG A 37 -3.70 -12.87 -6.35
C ARG A 37 -4.71 -13.98 -6.10
N LYS A 38 -5.86 -13.91 -6.77
CA LYS A 38 -6.82 -15.01 -6.80
C LYS A 38 -6.65 -15.80 -8.09
N LEU A 39 -6.38 -17.09 -7.99
CA LEU A 39 -6.24 -17.96 -9.15
C LEU A 39 -7.62 -18.27 -9.73
N HIS A 40 -7.81 -17.93 -11.01
CA HIS A 40 -9.05 -18.17 -11.72
C HIS A 40 -9.40 -19.67 -11.71
N GLY A 41 -10.65 -20.00 -11.37
CA GLY A 41 -11.18 -21.37 -11.39
C GLY A 41 -11.21 -22.12 -10.04
N ASN A 42 -10.34 -21.78 -9.07
CA ASN A 42 -10.25 -22.52 -7.81
C ASN A 42 -10.50 -21.68 -6.54
N ASN A 43 -10.85 -20.39 -6.67
CA ASN A 43 -11.03 -19.44 -5.55
C ASN A 43 -9.86 -19.39 -4.54
N HIS A 44 -8.66 -19.80 -4.96
CA HIS A 44 -7.48 -19.82 -4.10
C HIS A 44 -6.70 -18.52 -4.19
N TYR A 45 -6.31 -18.03 -3.02
CA TYR A 45 -5.39 -16.92 -2.89
C TYR A 45 -3.94 -17.41 -2.95
N SER A 46 -3.08 -16.61 -3.55
CA SER A 46 -1.65 -16.86 -3.67
C SER A 46 -0.87 -15.57 -3.60
N SER A 47 0.39 -15.67 -3.18
CA SER A 47 1.34 -14.56 -3.23
C SER A 47 2.62 -15.04 -3.92
N PRO A 48 3.20 -14.25 -4.85
CA PRO A 48 4.52 -14.53 -5.37
C PRO A 48 5.62 -14.24 -4.33
N ILE A 49 5.30 -13.53 -3.24
CA ILE A 49 6.24 -13.15 -2.21
C ILE A 49 6.49 -14.36 -1.29
N LEU A 50 7.76 -14.64 -1.02
CA LEU A 50 8.15 -15.75 -0.15
C LEU A 50 7.65 -15.53 1.28
N ALA A 51 7.34 -16.64 1.96
CA ALA A 51 7.03 -16.61 3.37
C ALA A 51 8.25 -16.09 4.17
N PRO A 52 8.05 -15.17 5.14
CA PRO A 52 9.15 -14.61 5.93
C PRO A 52 9.97 -15.71 6.61
N ALA A 53 11.29 -15.53 6.69
CA ALA A 53 12.20 -16.56 7.22
C ALA A 53 11.81 -17.02 8.63
N VAL A 54 11.37 -16.10 9.49
CA VAL A 54 10.89 -16.40 10.85
C VAL A 54 9.72 -17.40 10.87
N THR A 55 8.83 -17.38 9.87
CA THR A 55 7.71 -18.35 9.80
C THR A 55 8.18 -19.77 9.44
N ARG A 56 9.39 -19.91 8.91
CA ARG A 56 9.97 -21.18 8.48
C ARG A 56 11.06 -21.71 9.40
N ALA A 57 11.64 -20.88 10.26
CA ALA A 57 12.77 -21.22 11.12
C ALA A 57 12.49 -22.43 12.04
N CYS A 58 11.48 -22.36 12.90
CA CYS A 58 11.12 -23.44 13.82
C CYS A 58 9.67 -23.31 14.32
N ARG A 59 9.22 -24.30 15.13
CA ARG A 59 7.87 -24.28 15.72
C ARG A 59 7.66 -23.12 16.69
N GLU A 60 8.69 -22.79 17.46
CA GLU A 60 8.65 -21.69 18.42
C GLU A 60 8.49 -20.35 17.73
N SER A 61 9.31 -20.09 16.71
CA SER A 61 9.21 -18.87 15.92
C SER A 61 7.81 -18.70 15.32
N ARG A 62 7.23 -19.75 14.72
CA ARG A 62 5.83 -19.69 14.22
C ARG A 62 4.78 -19.39 15.28
N LYS A 63 5.03 -19.76 16.53
CA LYS A 63 4.10 -19.55 17.64
C LYS A 63 4.16 -18.11 18.16
N TYR A 64 5.34 -17.49 18.11
CA TYR A 64 5.60 -16.20 18.76
C TYR A 64 5.89 -15.05 17.79
N CYS A 65 6.07 -15.31 16.48
CA CYS A 65 6.23 -14.23 15.51
C CYS A 65 4.91 -13.48 15.27
N VAL A 66 5.03 -12.25 14.78
CA VAL A 66 3.90 -11.35 14.48
C VAL A 66 3.06 -11.77 13.28
N TYR A 67 3.58 -12.64 12.41
CA TYR A 67 2.88 -13.04 11.18
C TYR A 67 1.74 -14.01 11.47
N ARG A 68 0.62 -13.80 10.78
CA ARG A 68 -0.55 -14.68 10.81
C ARG A 68 -0.77 -15.33 9.45
N ARG A 69 -1.43 -16.48 9.46
CA ARG A 69 -1.95 -17.11 8.24
C ARG A 69 -3.23 -16.39 7.86
N ILE A 70 -3.23 -15.78 6.69
CA ILE A 70 -4.35 -15.05 6.10
C ILE A 70 -4.72 -15.69 4.76
N PHE A 71 -5.89 -15.34 4.25
CA PHE A 71 -6.52 -15.91 3.06
C PHE A 71 -6.60 -17.44 3.12
N VAL A 72 -7.01 -17.94 4.29
CA VAL A 72 -7.21 -19.38 4.53
C VAL A 72 -8.55 -19.78 3.94
N VAL A 73 -8.54 -20.78 3.05
CA VAL A 73 -9.77 -21.35 2.47
C VAL A 73 -9.95 -22.76 3.04
N ASP A 74 -11.13 -23.02 3.61
CA ASP A 74 -11.44 -24.32 4.20
C ASP A 74 -11.27 -25.47 3.21
N GLY A 75 -10.66 -26.56 3.67
CA GLY A 75 -10.35 -27.73 2.83
C GLY A 75 -9.07 -27.60 1.99
N TYR A 76 -8.39 -26.44 2.01
CA TYR A 76 -7.15 -26.24 1.25
C TYR A 76 -5.96 -25.87 2.13
N PRO A 77 -4.77 -26.43 1.87
CA PRO A 77 -3.59 -26.18 2.70
C PRO A 77 -2.89 -24.85 2.39
N ARG A 78 -3.44 -24.02 1.49
CA ARG A 78 -2.81 -22.78 1.03
C ARG A 78 -3.25 -21.60 1.88
N TYR A 79 -2.29 -20.73 2.18
CA TYR A 79 -2.49 -19.49 2.93
C TYR A 79 -1.29 -18.58 2.66
N ILE A 80 -1.43 -17.32 3.03
CA ILE A 80 -0.38 -16.32 2.93
C ILE A 80 0.02 -15.94 4.35
N TRP A 81 1.32 -15.87 4.65
CA TRP A 81 1.77 -15.26 5.89
C TRP A 81 1.75 -13.74 5.72
N ALA A 82 1.20 -12.99 6.66
CA ALA A 82 1.30 -11.53 6.70
C ALA A 82 1.12 -10.95 8.11
N CYS A 83 1.69 -9.77 8.33
CA CYS A 83 1.45 -8.95 9.51
C CYS A 83 0.49 -7.81 9.13
N LEU A 84 -0.81 -7.99 9.34
CA LEU A 84 -1.85 -7.04 8.88
C LEU A 84 -1.74 -5.63 9.48
N GLU A 85 -0.99 -5.49 10.58
CA GLU A 85 -0.70 -4.20 11.23
C GLU A 85 0.33 -3.38 10.46
N THR A 86 1.31 -4.01 9.82
CA THR A 86 2.43 -3.29 9.17
C THR A 86 2.50 -3.54 7.67
N ASP A 87 2.26 -4.77 7.22
CA ASP A 87 2.40 -5.17 5.82
C ASP A 87 1.41 -4.40 4.94
N ILE A 88 1.86 -4.02 3.75
CA ILE A 88 1.01 -3.44 2.71
C ILE A 88 0.41 -4.61 1.93
N ILE A 89 -0.89 -4.83 2.07
CA ILE A 89 -1.60 -5.85 1.32
C ILE A 89 -1.93 -5.27 -0.05
N GLN A 90 -1.29 -5.83 -1.09
CA GLN A 90 -1.44 -5.35 -2.46
C GLN A 90 -2.27 -6.33 -3.28
N MET A 91 -3.27 -5.84 -3.99
CA MET A 91 -4.14 -6.67 -4.84
C MET A 91 -4.79 -5.85 -5.94
N ASP A 92 -5.38 -6.53 -6.91
CA ASP A 92 -6.25 -5.87 -7.87
C ASP A 92 -7.53 -5.33 -7.19
N SER A 93 -8.11 -4.27 -7.75
CA SER A 93 -9.30 -3.64 -7.16
C SER A 93 -10.56 -4.52 -7.19
N TYR A 94 -10.65 -5.49 -8.10
CA TYR A 94 -11.76 -6.45 -8.14
C TYR A 94 -11.71 -7.41 -6.96
N LEU A 95 -10.52 -7.88 -6.60
CA LEU A 95 -10.31 -8.76 -5.46
C LEU A 95 -10.67 -8.05 -4.16
N MET A 96 -10.34 -6.78 -4.05
CA MET A 96 -10.78 -5.95 -2.92
C MET A 96 -12.31 -5.88 -2.86
N LYS A 97 -12.99 -5.67 -4.00
CA LYS A 97 -14.46 -5.69 -4.07
C LYS A 97 -15.04 -7.02 -3.58
N GLU A 98 -14.49 -8.15 -4.02
CA GLU A 98 -14.92 -9.48 -3.57
C GLU A 98 -14.72 -9.66 -2.05
N LEU A 99 -13.58 -9.24 -1.51
CA LEU A 99 -13.28 -9.34 -0.07
C LEU A 99 -14.26 -8.55 0.80
N VAL A 100 -14.83 -7.45 0.27
CA VAL A 100 -15.83 -6.66 0.99
C VAL A 100 -17.15 -7.41 1.17
N GLU A 101 -17.48 -8.34 0.26
CA GLU A 101 -18.68 -9.17 0.36
C GLU A 101 -18.52 -10.26 1.43
N GLU A 102 -17.28 -10.63 1.75
CA GLU A 102 -16.94 -11.59 2.79
C GLU A 102 -16.84 -10.92 4.17
N ASN A 103 -17.12 -11.69 5.24
CA ASN A 103 -16.79 -11.26 6.61
C ASN A 103 -15.46 -11.90 7.02
N SER A 104 -14.39 -11.49 6.35
CA SER A 104 -13.06 -12.07 6.48
C SER A 104 -12.19 -11.34 7.50
N LEU A 105 -11.18 -12.03 8.06
CA LEU A 105 -10.21 -11.43 8.97
C LEU A 105 -9.46 -10.28 8.28
N GLU A 106 -9.13 -10.47 7.00
CA GLU A 106 -8.38 -9.56 6.17
C GLU A 106 -9.11 -8.23 6.03
N LYS A 107 -10.42 -8.27 5.78
CA LYS A 107 -11.26 -7.08 5.74
C LYS A 107 -11.30 -6.33 7.06
N GLN A 108 -11.38 -7.05 8.18
CA GLN A 108 -11.54 -6.45 9.51
C GLN A 108 -10.24 -5.86 10.06
N GLU A 109 -9.08 -6.43 9.69
CA GLU A 109 -7.80 -6.16 10.36
C GLU A 109 -6.74 -5.47 9.49
N VAL A 110 -6.90 -5.42 8.16
CA VAL A 110 -5.91 -4.76 7.29
C VAL A 110 -5.82 -3.26 7.57
N ARG A 111 -4.58 -2.77 7.76
CA ARG A 111 -4.31 -1.34 7.99
C ARG A 111 -3.78 -0.62 6.77
N HIS A 112 -3.07 -1.31 5.88
CA HIS A 112 -2.46 -0.73 4.69
C HIS A 112 -2.85 -1.52 3.44
N LEU A 113 -3.58 -0.87 2.53
CA LEU A 113 -3.95 -1.44 1.24
C LEU A 113 -3.24 -0.74 0.09
N ARG A 114 -2.86 -1.52 -0.92
CA ARG A 114 -2.46 -1.00 -2.23
C ARG A 114 -3.27 -1.68 -3.33
N LEU A 115 -4.01 -0.89 -4.10
CA LEU A 115 -4.91 -1.37 -5.12
C LEU A 115 -4.30 -1.16 -6.51
N GLU A 116 -4.17 -2.24 -7.27
CA GLU A 116 -3.80 -2.19 -8.68
C GLU A 116 -5.06 -2.00 -9.52
N LEU A 117 -5.08 -0.97 -10.37
CA LEU A 117 -6.16 -0.79 -11.34
C LEU A 117 -5.89 -1.53 -12.65
N MET A 118 -4.64 -1.84 -12.96
CA MET A 118 -4.28 -2.74 -14.05
C MET A 118 -4.05 -4.13 -13.51
N SER A 119 -4.84 -5.11 -13.95
CA SER A 119 -4.67 -6.49 -13.54
C SER A 119 -3.41 -7.11 -14.17
N ALA A 120 -2.98 -8.26 -13.62
CA ALA A 120 -1.89 -9.04 -14.21
C ALA A 120 -2.17 -9.54 -15.64
N SER A 121 -3.44 -9.58 -16.07
CA SER A 121 -3.82 -9.93 -17.44
C SER A 121 -3.91 -8.72 -18.38
N GLY A 122 -3.59 -7.51 -17.88
CA GLY A 122 -3.65 -6.27 -18.65
C GLY A 122 -5.06 -5.68 -18.75
N TRP A 123 -5.99 -6.12 -17.89
CA TRP A 123 -7.32 -5.51 -17.82
C TRP A 123 -7.29 -4.25 -16.98
N ASP A 124 -7.78 -3.16 -17.56
CA ASP A 124 -7.92 -1.87 -16.90
C ASP A 124 -9.24 -1.76 -16.14
N ALA A 125 -9.14 -1.62 -14.83
CA ALA A 125 -10.25 -1.45 -13.90
C ALA A 125 -10.51 0.02 -13.53
N SER A 126 -9.84 0.99 -14.15
CA SER A 126 -9.90 2.41 -13.77
C SER A 126 -11.33 2.96 -13.73
N GLY A 127 -12.11 2.72 -14.78
CA GLY A 127 -13.53 3.14 -14.80
C GLY A 127 -14.39 2.43 -13.73
N PHE A 128 -14.17 1.13 -13.50
CA PHE A 128 -14.90 0.40 -12.45
C PHE A 128 -14.50 0.87 -11.05
N PHE A 129 -13.24 1.22 -10.86
CA PHE A 129 -12.76 1.75 -9.61
C PHE A 129 -13.39 3.11 -9.31
N TYR A 130 -13.41 3.99 -10.32
CA TYR A 130 -14.01 5.32 -10.23
C TYR A 130 -15.49 5.26 -9.82
N HIS A 131 -16.27 4.36 -10.43
CA HIS A 131 -17.72 4.33 -10.25
C HIS A 131 -18.24 3.36 -9.18
N ASP A 132 -17.47 2.34 -8.78
CA ASP A 132 -17.94 1.30 -7.84
C ASP A 132 -16.89 0.98 -6.76
N HIS A 133 -15.69 0.53 -7.14
CA HIS A 133 -14.80 -0.11 -6.17
C HIS A 133 -14.32 0.87 -5.08
N ALA A 134 -14.05 2.14 -5.41
CA ALA A 134 -13.59 3.12 -4.41
C ALA A 134 -14.57 3.29 -3.23
N HIS A 135 -15.87 3.23 -3.50
CA HIS A 135 -16.90 3.30 -2.45
C HIS A 135 -16.88 2.10 -1.49
N LYS A 136 -16.23 1.01 -1.86
CA LYS A 136 -16.12 -0.20 -1.03
C LYS A 136 -15.04 -0.06 0.05
N ILE A 137 -14.11 0.88 -0.08
CA ILE A 137 -13.01 1.14 0.87
C ILE A 137 -13.55 1.43 2.28
N ARG A 138 -14.74 2.04 2.39
CA ARG A 138 -15.40 2.30 3.67
C ARG A 138 -15.73 1.06 4.51
N HIS A 139 -15.65 -0.14 3.93
CA HIS A 139 -15.93 -1.40 4.61
C HIS A 139 -14.71 -2.02 5.30
N PHE A 140 -13.56 -1.36 5.27
CA PHE A 140 -12.34 -1.75 6.00
C PHE A 140 -12.19 -0.87 7.24
N PRO A 141 -12.68 -1.31 8.42
CA PRO A 141 -12.82 -0.44 9.59
C PRO A 141 -11.50 0.00 10.21
N LYS A 142 -10.43 -0.77 10.02
CA LYS A 142 -9.08 -0.49 10.56
C LYS A 142 -8.12 0.07 9.51
N LEU A 143 -8.61 0.42 8.32
CA LEU A 143 -7.75 0.92 7.27
C LEU A 143 -7.21 2.31 7.64
N GLU A 144 -5.88 2.44 7.64
CA GLU A 144 -5.16 3.65 8.01
C GLU A 144 -4.51 4.32 6.78
N ARG A 145 -4.23 3.54 5.73
CA ARG A 145 -3.60 4.00 4.48
C ARG A 145 -4.14 3.24 3.27
N CYS A 146 -4.40 3.98 2.18
CA CYS A 146 -4.79 3.39 0.90
C CYS A 146 -3.95 3.97 -0.24
N ASP A 147 -3.22 3.11 -0.93
CA ASP A 147 -2.51 3.44 -2.16
C ASP A 147 -3.32 2.91 -3.36
N VAL A 148 -3.43 3.69 -4.43
CA VAL A 148 -4.08 3.27 -5.69
C VAL A 148 -3.08 3.45 -6.81
N LEU A 149 -2.71 2.36 -7.50
CA LEU A 149 -1.79 2.36 -8.63
C LEU A 149 -2.56 2.54 -9.95
N VAL A 150 -2.27 3.62 -10.66
CA VAL A 150 -2.93 4.01 -11.92
C VAL A 150 -1.92 3.96 -13.07
N ASN A 151 -2.37 3.67 -14.30
CA ASN A 151 -1.48 3.47 -15.47
C ASN A 151 -1.67 4.51 -16.58
N ASP A 152 -2.73 5.31 -16.46
CA ASP A 152 -3.17 6.40 -17.34
C ASP A 152 -2.63 7.77 -16.91
N GLY A 153 -1.79 7.81 -15.88
CA GLY A 153 -1.21 9.04 -15.32
C GLY A 153 -2.04 9.61 -14.16
N LEU A 154 -1.63 10.74 -13.60
CA LEU A 154 -2.26 11.31 -12.39
C LEU A 154 -3.33 12.36 -12.67
N TYR A 155 -3.48 12.82 -13.93
CA TYR A 155 -4.34 13.96 -14.26
C TYR A 155 -5.81 13.73 -13.91
N ASP A 156 -6.41 12.70 -14.50
CA ASP A 156 -7.84 12.39 -14.33
C ASP A 156 -8.18 11.99 -12.87
N TRP A 157 -7.16 11.74 -12.06
CA TRP A 157 -7.30 11.32 -10.66
C TRP A 157 -7.17 12.45 -9.63
N GLY A 158 -6.76 13.65 -10.05
CA GLY A 158 -6.57 14.78 -9.13
C GLY A 158 -7.87 15.21 -8.45
N VAL A 159 -8.93 15.43 -9.23
CA VAL A 159 -10.25 15.79 -8.68
C VAL A 159 -10.81 14.62 -7.86
N PHE A 160 -10.65 13.40 -8.38
CA PHE A 160 -11.13 12.18 -7.75
C PHE A 160 -10.60 12.01 -6.32
N VAL A 161 -9.29 12.16 -6.09
CA VAL A 161 -8.71 11.97 -4.76
C VAL A 161 -9.17 13.01 -3.74
N MET A 162 -9.52 14.21 -4.20
CA MET A 162 -10.03 15.30 -3.37
C MET A 162 -11.50 15.09 -2.96
N GLU A 163 -12.34 14.65 -3.90
CA GLU A 163 -13.80 14.62 -3.70
C GLU A 163 -14.31 13.32 -3.09
N ILE A 164 -13.67 12.19 -3.40
CA ILE A 164 -14.17 10.88 -3.01
C ILE A 164 -14.17 10.70 -1.48
N TYR A 165 -15.18 9.94 -1.03
CA TYR A 165 -15.25 9.47 0.34
C TYR A 165 -14.47 8.16 0.51
N TRP A 166 -13.35 8.24 1.23
CA TRP A 166 -12.42 7.14 1.48
C TRP A 166 -12.71 6.35 2.76
N GLY A 167 -13.93 6.45 3.30
CA GLY A 167 -14.30 5.77 4.54
C GLY A 167 -13.63 6.38 5.76
N THR A 168 -13.04 5.53 6.60
CA THR A 168 -12.31 5.92 7.81
C THR A 168 -10.90 6.43 7.53
N VAL A 169 -10.39 6.26 6.31
CA VAL A 169 -9.03 6.65 5.94
C VAL A 169 -8.95 8.18 5.83
N PRO A 170 -8.04 8.84 6.57
CA PRO A 170 -7.78 10.26 6.36
C PRO A 170 -7.36 10.51 4.91
N ARG A 171 -7.92 11.55 4.27
CA ARG A 171 -7.61 11.84 2.85
C ARG A 171 -6.11 12.06 2.58
N SER A 172 -5.37 12.58 3.57
CA SER A 172 -3.90 12.72 3.50
C SER A 172 -3.15 11.39 3.38
N ASN A 173 -3.76 10.30 3.84
CA ASN A 173 -3.21 8.94 3.85
C ASN A 173 -3.67 8.11 2.64
N VAL A 174 -4.41 8.75 1.73
CA VAL A 174 -4.77 8.16 0.43
C VAL A 174 -3.83 8.70 -0.62
N ARG A 175 -3.26 7.83 -1.46
CA ARG A 175 -2.32 8.23 -2.51
C ARG A 175 -2.72 7.60 -3.82
N ILE A 176 -2.86 8.43 -4.84
CA ILE A 176 -2.91 7.98 -6.23
C ILE A 176 -1.48 8.00 -6.74
N ILE A 177 -0.98 6.85 -7.18
CA ILE A 177 0.41 6.64 -7.58
C ILE A 177 0.43 6.23 -9.04
N ASP A 178 1.23 6.91 -9.85
CA ASP A 178 1.52 6.49 -11.21
C ASP A 178 2.38 5.22 -11.15
N ALA A 179 1.86 4.13 -11.71
CA ALA A 179 2.49 2.82 -11.67
C ALA A 179 3.81 2.75 -12.48
N LYS A 180 4.04 3.68 -13.41
CA LYS A 180 5.25 3.75 -14.25
C LYS A 180 6.35 4.55 -13.56
N THR A 181 6.00 5.67 -12.94
CA THR A 181 7.00 6.61 -12.38
C THR A 181 7.16 6.49 -10.86
N GLY A 182 6.16 5.95 -10.16
CA GLY A 182 6.08 5.94 -8.71
C GLY A 182 5.75 7.29 -8.08
N GLU A 183 5.53 8.34 -8.88
CA GLU A 183 5.06 9.64 -8.42
C GLU A 183 3.64 9.54 -7.91
N TRP A 184 3.30 10.34 -6.90
CA TRP A 184 1.97 10.30 -6.34
C TRP A 184 1.44 11.64 -5.90
N ILE A 185 0.11 11.73 -5.91
CA ILE A 185 -0.68 12.82 -5.37
C ILE A 185 -1.63 12.32 -4.29
N ASN A 186 -2.01 13.21 -3.39
CA ASN A 186 -3.10 13.00 -2.43
C ASN A 186 -4.04 14.21 -2.44
N SER A 187 -5.04 14.22 -1.57
CA SER A 187 -5.99 15.34 -1.50
C SER A 187 -5.36 16.70 -1.20
N VAL A 188 -4.14 16.75 -0.66
CA VAL A 188 -3.43 17.99 -0.32
C VAL A 188 -2.64 18.48 -1.52
N THR A 189 -2.03 17.57 -2.29
CA THR A 189 -1.17 17.92 -3.43
C THR A 189 -1.88 17.95 -4.78
N ALA A 190 -3.07 17.37 -4.88
CA ALA A 190 -3.82 17.26 -6.14
C ALA A 190 -4.26 18.60 -6.72
N GLY A 191 -4.72 19.55 -5.89
CA GLY A 191 -5.18 20.87 -6.35
C GLY A 191 -4.10 21.63 -7.14
N PRO A 192 -2.94 21.93 -6.53
CA PRO A 192 -1.82 22.57 -7.24
C PRO A 192 -1.36 21.82 -8.49
N TYR A 193 -1.44 20.48 -8.49
CA TYR A 193 -1.10 19.64 -9.65
C TYR A 193 -2.09 19.78 -10.81
N LEU A 194 -3.39 19.94 -10.53
CA LEU A 194 -4.42 20.13 -11.56
C LEU A 194 -4.29 21.46 -12.31
N ASP A 195 -3.87 22.52 -11.61
CA ASP A 195 -3.73 23.86 -12.19
C ASP A 195 -2.54 24.00 -13.14
N TYR A 196 -1.51 23.18 -12.93
CA TYR A 196 -0.25 23.20 -13.68
C TYR A 196 0.17 21.77 -13.98
N LEU A 197 -0.39 21.22 -15.07
CA LEU A 197 -0.20 19.83 -15.43
C LEU A 197 1.21 19.53 -15.90
N ASP A 198 1.79 18.42 -15.44
CA ASP A 198 2.96 17.83 -16.09
C ASP A 198 2.55 17.15 -17.40
N THR A 199 2.71 17.84 -18.52
CA THR A 199 2.46 17.29 -19.86
C THR A 199 3.49 16.24 -20.29
N GLY A 200 4.59 16.11 -19.56
CA GLY A 200 5.65 15.16 -19.82
C GLY A 200 5.53 13.83 -19.07
N HIS A 201 4.48 13.62 -18.25
CA HIS A 201 4.29 12.40 -17.45
C HIS A 201 5.56 11.97 -16.68
N GLY A 202 6.32 12.92 -16.13
CA GLY A 202 7.57 12.66 -15.42
C GLY A 202 8.81 12.41 -16.30
N GLU A 203 8.69 12.31 -17.63
CA GLU A 203 9.82 12.14 -18.56
C GLU A 203 10.50 13.48 -18.90
N HIS A 204 9.72 14.54 -19.12
CA HIS A 204 10.24 15.84 -19.59
C HIS A 204 9.76 17.08 -18.81
N ARG A 205 9.05 16.91 -17.68
CA ARG A 205 8.63 17.96 -16.70
C ARG A 205 8.30 19.33 -17.29
N ASN A 206 7.54 19.33 -18.37
CA ASN A 206 7.02 20.55 -18.96
C ASN A 206 5.65 20.80 -18.36
N TYR A 207 5.61 21.67 -17.35
CA TYR A 207 4.36 22.06 -16.72
C TYR A 207 3.64 23.09 -17.60
N VAL A 208 2.41 22.76 -17.99
CA VAL A 208 1.55 23.67 -18.74
C VAL A 208 0.37 24.03 -17.84
N ARG A 209 0.17 25.33 -17.62
CA ARG A 209 -1.00 25.82 -16.90
C ARG A 209 -2.25 25.44 -17.69
N THR A 210 -3.23 24.80 -17.04
CA THR A 210 -4.44 24.28 -17.68
C THR A 210 -5.51 25.32 -17.94
N VAL A 211 -5.38 26.53 -17.38
CA VAL A 211 -6.44 27.54 -17.38
C VAL A 211 -6.06 28.74 -18.25
N ASP A 212 -6.55 28.74 -19.50
CA ASP A 212 -6.75 29.94 -20.33
C ASP A 212 -8.20 30.50 -20.20
N GLY A 213 -9.05 29.92 -19.35
CA GLY A 213 -10.45 30.31 -19.24
C GLY A 213 -10.97 30.27 -17.80
N TYR A 214 -11.41 31.44 -17.32
CA TYR A 214 -11.91 31.80 -15.99
C TYR A 214 -10.88 32.48 -15.08
N ASP A 215 -10.79 33.79 -15.33
CA ASP A 215 -10.72 34.90 -14.38
C ASP A 215 -9.73 34.81 -13.22
N GLY A 216 -8.56 35.42 -13.40
CA GLY A 216 -7.90 36.29 -12.41
C GLY A 216 -7.96 35.93 -10.92
N GLU A 217 -7.91 34.66 -10.52
CA GLU A 217 -7.87 34.28 -9.11
C GLU A 217 -6.49 34.60 -8.51
N GLU A 218 -6.47 35.45 -7.47
CA GLU A 218 -5.31 35.79 -6.63
C GLU A 218 -4.53 34.55 -6.14
N ASP A 219 -5.19 33.40 -6.05
CA ASP A 219 -4.66 32.14 -5.51
C ASP A 219 -3.92 31.28 -6.57
N GLY A 220 -3.98 31.63 -7.86
CA GLY A 220 -3.30 30.85 -8.91
C GLY A 220 -1.77 30.90 -8.85
N GLU A 221 -1.20 32.01 -8.38
CA GLU A 221 0.23 32.18 -8.15
C GLU A 221 0.67 31.51 -6.84
N GLU A 222 -0.15 31.58 -5.79
CA GLU A 222 0.08 30.87 -4.53
C GLU A 222 0.06 29.34 -4.74
N ARG A 223 -0.88 28.83 -5.54
CA ARG A 223 -0.94 27.41 -5.92
C ARG A 223 0.22 26.98 -6.81
N TYR A 224 0.67 27.84 -7.74
CA TYR A 224 1.90 27.59 -8.50
C TYR A 224 3.12 27.51 -7.59
N GLU A 225 3.30 28.50 -6.71
CA GLU A 225 4.39 28.46 -5.75
C GLU A 225 4.29 27.23 -4.84
N ALA A 226 3.09 26.83 -4.42
CA ALA A 226 2.87 25.62 -3.64
C ALA A 226 3.30 24.37 -4.40
N LEU A 227 2.99 24.28 -5.70
CA LEU A 227 3.48 23.22 -6.59
C LEU A 227 5.01 23.24 -6.68
N MET A 228 5.63 24.39 -6.96
CA MET A 228 7.09 24.52 -7.05
C MET A 228 7.78 24.26 -5.69
N LYS A 229 7.08 24.48 -4.57
CA LYS A 229 7.52 24.14 -3.21
C LYS A 229 7.35 22.65 -2.87
N MET A 230 6.54 21.88 -3.61
CA MET A 230 6.55 20.42 -3.53
C MET A 230 7.88 19.94 -4.10
N LYS A 231 8.94 19.92 -3.25
CA LYS A 231 10.34 19.53 -3.56
C LYS A 231 10.44 18.72 -4.84
N GLU A 232 10.72 19.33 -5.98
CA GLU A 232 10.78 18.59 -7.24
C GLU A 232 11.84 17.48 -7.16
N PRO A 233 11.53 16.22 -7.53
CA PRO A 233 10.25 15.68 -8.08
C PRO A 233 9.07 15.61 -7.12
N LEU A 234 7.84 15.52 -7.65
CA LEU A 234 6.69 15.00 -6.90
C LEU A 234 7.12 13.81 -6.02
N PRO A 235 6.60 13.68 -4.79
CA PRO A 235 6.97 12.58 -3.93
C PRO A 235 6.87 11.23 -4.67
N ARG A 236 7.95 10.45 -4.64
CA ARG A 236 8.03 9.14 -5.28
C ARG A 236 8.05 8.03 -4.24
N ILE A 237 7.50 6.88 -4.60
CA ILE A 237 7.74 5.62 -3.90
C ILE A 237 8.49 4.65 -4.81
N ASP A 238 9.34 3.82 -4.20
CA ASP A 238 9.94 2.72 -4.92
C ASP A 238 8.89 1.65 -5.19
N LEU A 239 8.72 1.31 -6.46
CA LEU A 239 7.79 0.28 -6.92
C LEU A 239 8.50 -1.05 -7.21
N ASN A 240 9.81 -1.13 -7.03
CA ASN A 240 10.58 -2.36 -7.21
C ASN A 240 10.53 -3.20 -5.93
N TYR A 241 9.59 -4.16 -5.89
CA TYR A 241 9.43 -5.13 -4.80
C TYR A 241 8.91 -6.49 -5.30
#